data_AF-A0A6I2L0M2-F1
#
_entry.id   AF-A0A6I2L0M2-F1
#
_cell.length_a   1.000
_cell.length_b   1.000
_cell.length_c   1.000
_cell.angle_alpha   90.00
_cell.angle_beta   90.00
_cell.angle_gamma   90.00
#
_symmetry.space_group_name_H-M   'P 1'
#
loop_
_entity.id
_entity.type
_entity.pdbx_description
1 polymer ?
#
loop_
_entity_poly.entity_id
_entity_poly.type
_entity_poly.pdbx_seq_one_letter_code
_entity_poly.pdbx_strand_id
1 'polypeptide(L)'
;MMIAGGGLIELVAAVAGAVLQAGRVDVVLGVQRRHGVGAGFAREKAHCGGRRQRQQEDEECEDQLSHGTCRRHAADFTTPIPISRHVRYYLFIIESSTIDWGIWMNWTAGYASDIEYITGFYREQSPAWLNFVCLLNGGEPLDLCQPYSYCELGFGRGLTAELLAAGNPHAQFYAADFNPAHVAGAARMAAAAQLHNLTLLENSFEELASGATELPHFDFITLHGIYTWVTAENRQHIVDFINRHLKPGGLVYVSYNAMPGWTAALPLQRLLVEHADLHPGRNDAQLKAGAEFVKQLEQAQAAYLTQNPALKTRLTSLANASPNYLVHEYLHKHWQPLYHADVARDLARAKMSYAGSAELSMNFPPLYLSEERRALLEQVADPDMRETLKDYFLNSAFRKDVFVRGATRVSTLRQTELLGQVGAVLTVPRARASTKMKLHIGEMTGHADLYGAVLDALGTRPHTLAELAKLPPLASQSMQSVAQIVALLTASNQAEFYFPAGSSGHDPATRLNRALAAQTRYGDDYAALCAPLLGNGLAAPYLERMFYLALVDQPQQQTAMSLALRAWEIMSPTGRRMQRDGTVLQTPEDNLQELKHQAEVFLADRLPVWRQLGII
;
A
#
# COMPACT_ATOMS: atom_id res chain seq x y z
N MET A 1 43.50 23.91 20.04
CA MET A 1 44.33 23.60 21.24
C MET A 1 43.76 22.29 21.80
N MET A 2 44.31 21.13 21.39
CA MET A 2 45.21 20.25 22.19
C MET A 2 44.66 20.02 23.61
N ILE A 3 44.48 18.82 24.18
CA ILE A 3 44.83 17.41 23.93
C ILE A 3 43.89 16.59 24.87
N ALA A 4 43.46 15.39 24.48
CA ALA A 4 43.28 14.26 25.42
C ALA A 4 43.12 12.93 24.66
N GLY A 5 44.23 12.43 24.11
CA GLY A 5 44.39 11.07 23.62
C GLY A 5 45.18 10.23 24.62
N GLY A 6 44.53 9.83 25.72
CA GLY A 6 45.15 9.05 26.80
C GLY A 6 44.81 7.55 26.81
N GLY A 7 43.71 7.14 26.18
CA GLY A 7 43.19 5.78 26.33
C GLY A 7 43.90 4.68 25.50
N LEU A 8 44.59 5.05 24.42
CA LEU A 8 45.16 4.05 23.49
C LEU A 8 46.54 3.52 23.92
N ILE A 9 47.30 4.28 24.70
CA ILE A 9 48.67 3.92 25.11
C ILE A 9 48.64 2.90 26.27
N GLU A 10 47.65 2.99 27.18
CA GLU A 10 47.50 2.03 28.28
C GLU A 10 47.02 0.65 27.79
N LEU A 11 46.20 0.60 26.74
CA LEU A 11 45.71 -0.66 26.16
C LEU A 11 46.83 -1.42 25.45
N VAL A 12 47.74 -0.72 24.77
CA VAL A 12 48.90 -1.32 24.08
C VAL A 12 49.95 -1.83 25.09
N ALA A 13 50.14 -1.14 26.21
CA ALA A 13 51.03 -1.59 27.28
C ALA A 13 50.49 -2.85 28.00
N ALA A 14 49.18 -2.95 28.20
CA ALA A 14 48.55 -4.13 28.82
C ALA A 14 48.62 -5.38 27.92
N VAL A 15 48.46 -5.20 26.61
CA VAL A 15 48.59 -6.31 25.63
C VAL A 15 50.05 -6.73 25.44
N ALA A 16 51.00 -5.80 25.47
CA ALA A 16 52.43 -6.12 25.41
C ALA A 16 52.92 -6.86 26.68
N GLY A 17 52.38 -6.53 27.85
CA GLY A 17 52.67 -7.23 29.11
C GLY A 17 52.16 -8.67 29.14
N ALA A 18 50.99 -8.93 28.54
CA ALA A 18 50.40 -10.28 28.48
C ALA A 18 51.12 -11.21 27.48
N VAL A 19 51.75 -10.65 26.44
CA VAL A 19 52.46 -11.43 25.40
C VAL A 19 53.90 -11.78 25.81
N LEU A 20 54.50 -11.07 26.77
CA LEU A 20 55.85 -11.35 27.26
C LEU A 20 55.95 -12.51 28.28
N GLN A 21 54.84 -13.11 28.72
CA GLN A 21 54.84 -14.30 29.60
C GLN A 21 54.81 -15.65 28.86
N ALA A 22 54.70 -15.65 27.53
CA ALA A 22 54.81 -16.87 26.71
C ALA A 22 56.02 -16.74 25.77
N GLY A 23 57.05 -17.57 25.99
CA GLY A 23 58.39 -17.30 25.49
C GLY A 23 58.59 -17.27 23.97
N ARG A 24 59.61 -16.47 23.59
CA ARG A 24 60.38 -16.38 22.32
C ARG A 24 59.63 -15.99 21.05
N VAL A 25 59.70 -14.70 20.70
CA VAL A 25 59.58 -14.21 19.32
C VAL A 25 60.63 -13.10 19.08
N ASP A 26 61.44 -13.24 18.03
CA ASP A 26 62.33 -12.18 17.53
C ASP A 26 61.52 -11.18 16.68
N VAL A 27 61.66 -9.87 16.96
CA VAL A 27 60.99 -8.79 16.22
C VAL A 27 62.05 -7.89 15.57
N VAL A 28 62.00 -7.77 14.24
CA VAL A 28 62.82 -6.82 13.46
C VAL A 28 61.92 -5.67 12.99
N LEU A 29 62.24 -4.44 13.38
CA LEU A 29 61.53 -3.22 12.98
C LEU A 29 62.30 -2.49 11.85
N GLY A 30 61.65 -2.29 10.71
CA GLY A 30 62.16 -1.46 9.60
C GLY A 30 61.18 -0.34 9.27
N VAL A 31 61.67 0.91 9.25
CA VAL A 31 60.90 2.10 8.87
C VAL A 31 61.44 2.60 7.53
N GLN A 32 60.56 2.80 6.53
CA GLN A 32 60.92 3.48 5.28
C GLN A 32 59.90 4.57 4.97
N ARG A 33 60.37 5.80 4.75
CA ARG A 33 59.59 7.01 4.43
C ARG A 33 59.96 7.54 3.04
N ARG A 34 58.99 8.26 2.42
CA ARG A 34 59.07 9.27 1.33
C ARG A 34 59.01 8.73 -0.11
N HIS A 35 58.41 9.37 -1.12
CA HIS A 35 57.89 10.75 -1.32
C HIS A 35 56.90 10.77 -2.51
N GLY A 36 55.97 11.73 -2.53
CA GLY A 36 55.12 12.03 -3.70
C GLY A 36 55.81 12.93 -4.73
N VAL A 37 55.45 12.77 -6.01
CA VAL A 37 55.73 13.72 -7.11
C VAL A 37 54.56 13.69 -8.10
N GLY A 38 54.03 14.86 -8.43
CA GLY A 38 53.13 15.08 -9.56
C GLY A 38 53.87 15.64 -10.79
N ALA A 39 53.36 15.31 -11.97
CA ALA A 39 53.50 15.97 -13.28
C ALA A 39 52.53 15.21 -14.21
N GLY A 40 51.63 15.79 -15.02
CA GLY A 40 51.76 16.99 -15.82
C GLY A 40 52.15 16.61 -17.24
N PHE A 41 51.18 16.40 -18.14
CA PHE A 41 51.39 16.56 -19.60
C PHE A 41 50.09 17.02 -20.28
N ALA A 42 50.22 18.11 -21.02
CA ALA A 42 49.25 18.69 -21.92
C ALA A 42 49.82 18.71 -23.35
N ARG A 43 48.92 18.94 -24.32
CA ARG A 43 49.07 19.20 -25.78
C ARG A 43 48.60 18.02 -26.65
N GLU A 44 47.86 18.21 -27.75
CA GLU A 44 47.59 19.42 -28.56
C GLU A 44 46.30 19.30 -29.39
N LYS A 45 45.91 20.45 -29.95
CA LYS A 45 44.66 20.79 -30.65
C LYS A 45 44.45 20.09 -32.00
N ALA A 46 43.17 19.92 -32.39
CA ALA A 46 42.71 20.28 -33.73
C ALA A 46 41.24 20.75 -33.72
N HIS A 47 41.03 21.97 -34.19
CA HIS A 47 39.74 22.57 -34.58
C HIS A 47 39.27 21.98 -35.92
N CYS A 48 37.97 21.75 -36.09
CA CYS A 48 37.21 22.30 -37.22
C CYS A 48 35.70 22.13 -37.00
N GLY A 49 34.96 23.23 -37.09
CA GLY A 49 33.50 23.25 -37.11
C GLY A 49 32.93 23.05 -38.52
N GLY A 50 31.64 22.76 -38.60
CA GLY A 50 30.90 22.77 -39.85
C GLY A 50 29.45 22.30 -39.70
N ARG A 51 28.51 23.24 -39.91
CA ARG A 51 27.05 22.99 -40.07
C ARG A 51 26.73 22.38 -41.44
N ARG A 52 25.59 21.67 -41.50
CA ARG A 52 24.54 21.54 -42.57
C ARG A 52 24.17 20.06 -42.78
N GLN A 53 22.94 19.64 -42.46
CA GLN A 53 21.69 19.65 -43.25
C GLN A 53 21.55 18.49 -44.27
N ARG A 54 20.44 17.74 -44.08
CA ARG A 54 19.54 17.04 -45.03
C ARG A 54 19.85 15.62 -45.54
N GLN A 55 18.76 14.84 -45.46
CA GLN A 55 18.25 13.76 -46.33
C GLN A 55 19.07 12.47 -46.39
N GLN A 56 18.55 11.28 -46.68
CA GLN A 56 17.25 10.56 -46.80
C GLN A 56 17.66 9.31 -47.61
N GLU A 57 16.96 8.17 -47.44
CA GLU A 57 17.08 6.94 -48.28
C GLU A 57 18.35 6.10 -48.00
N ASP A 58 18.37 4.77 -48.03
CA ASP A 58 17.38 3.69 -48.16
C ASP A 58 18.13 2.36 -47.86
N GLU A 59 17.36 1.26 -47.83
CA GLU A 59 17.76 -0.13 -48.12
C GLU A 59 18.30 -1.06 -47.01
N GLU A 60 17.35 -1.91 -46.57
CA GLU A 60 17.42 -3.38 -46.44
C GLU A 60 18.69 -4.08 -46.96
N CYS A 61 19.20 -5.02 -46.15
CA CYS A 61 19.62 -6.32 -46.66
C CYS A 61 19.59 -7.37 -45.53
N GLU A 62 18.69 -8.33 -45.66
CA GLU A 62 18.81 -9.66 -45.07
C GLU A 62 20.13 -10.31 -45.54
N ASP A 63 20.83 -11.02 -44.66
CA ASP A 63 21.14 -12.42 -44.98
C ASP A 63 21.58 -13.24 -43.77
N GLN A 64 21.13 -14.49 -43.80
CA GLN A 64 21.37 -15.57 -42.85
C GLN A 64 22.79 -16.15 -42.99
N LEU A 65 23.28 -16.85 -41.95
CA LEU A 65 24.16 -18.05 -41.97
C LEU A 65 24.61 -18.30 -40.51
N SER A 66 24.00 -19.23 -39.78
CA SER A 66 24.27 -20.69 -39.73
C SER A 66 25.40 -21.10 -38.75
N HIS A 67 24.96 -21.97 -37.84
CA HIS A 67 25.62 -22.99 -37.02
C HIS A 67 27.15 -22.98 -36.78
N GLY A 68 27.49 -23.05 -35.48
CA GLY A 68 28.80 -23.50 -35.02
C GLY A 68 28.79 -23.87 -33.53
N THR A 69 28.36 -25.10 -33.21
CA THR A 69 28.52 -25.73 -31.90
C THR A 69 29.98 -26.15 -31.70
N CYS A 70 30.58 -25.81 -30.56
CA CYS A 70 31.84 -26.41 -30.11
C CYS A 70 31.77 -26.77 -28.62
N ARG A 71 31.73 -28.07 -28.32
CA ARG A 71 31.95 -28.67 -27.01
C ARG A 71 33.29 -29.42 -27.02
N ARG A 72 33.90 -29.49 -25.83
CA ARG A 72 34.93 -30.42 -25.30
C ARG A 72 36.32 -29.79 -25.14
N HIS A 73 36.80 -29.64 -23.91
CA HIS A 73 37.46 -30.71 -23.16
C HIS A 73 37.77 -30.26 -21.72
N ALA A 74 37.49 -31.17 -20.78
CA ALA A 74 38.00 -31.15 -19.41
C ALA A 74 39.45 -31.66 -19.40
N ALA A 75 40.28 -31.13 -18.51
CA ALA A 75 41.52 -31.77 -18.09
C ALA A 75 41.72 -31.53 -16.58
N ASP A 76 41.58 -32.63 -15.85
CA ASP A 76 41.97 -32.79 -14.45
C ASP A 76 43.49 -32.63 -14.28
N PHE A 77 43.89 -31.92 -13.22
CA PHE A 77 45.22 -32.08 -12.62
C PHE A 77 45.04 -32.28 -11.11
N THR A 78 45.18 -33.52 -10.68
CA THR A 78 45.40 -33.91 -9.28
C THR A 78 46.84 -34.39 -9.14
N THR A 79 47.63 -33.74 -8.27
CA THR A 79 48.80 -34.35 -7.62
C THR A 79 49.09 -33.63 -6.29
N PRO A 80 49.45 -34.35 -5.21
CA PRO A 80 49.52 -33.79 -3.85
C PRO A 80 50.95 -33.32 -3.48
N ILE A 81 51.06 -32.20 -2.78
CA ILE A 81 52.32 -31.66 -2.24
C ILE A 81 52.29 -31.75 -0.69
N PRO A 82 53.38 -32.19 -0.03
CA PRO A 82 53.37 -32.52 1.41
C PRO A 82 53.44 -31.29 2.32
N ILE A 83 52.77 -31.41 3.47
CA ILE A 83 52.67 -30.43 4.55
C ILE A 83 54.00 -30.37 5.32
N SER A 84 54.66 -29.20 5.33
CA SER A 84 55.65 -28.84 6.34
C SER A 84 55.21 -27.56 7.07
N ARG A 85 55.13 -27.66 8.40
CA ARG A 85 54.69 -26.61 9.32
C ARG A 85 55.80 -25.59 9.51
N HIS A 86 55.67 -24.35 9.04
CA HIS A 86 56.30 -23.14 9.59
C HIS A 86 55.40 -21.94 9.25
N VAL A 87 54.65 -21.41 10.22
CA VAL A 87 53.82 -20.21 10.04
C VAL A 87 54.63 -19.00 10.49
N ARG A 88 55.05 -18.14 9.55
CA ARG A 88 55.57 -16.80 9.83
C ARG A 88 54.40 -15.83 9.78
N TYR A 89 54.11 -15.14 10.88
CA TYR A 89 53.13 -14.05 10.90
C TYR A 89 53.82 -12.76 10.46
N TYR A 90 53.42 -12.21 9.31
CA TYR A 90 53.74 -10.83 8.94
C TYR A 90 52.64 -9.92 9.48
N LEU A 91 52.96 -9.13 10.51
CA LEU A 91 52.08 -8.08 11.00
C LEU A 91 52.27 -6.83 10.13
N PHE A 92 51.40 -6.64 9.14
CA PHE A 92 51.30 -5.38 8.41
C PHE A 92 50.51 -4.38 9.25
N ILE A 93 51.18 -3.36 9.78
CA ILE A 93 50.50 -2.17 10.30
C ILE A 93 50.22 -1.27 9.10
N ILE A 94 48.99 -1.34 8.58
CA ILE A 94 48.49 -0.35 7.62
C ILE A 94 48.02 0.85 8.44
N GLU A 95 48.84 1.89 8.50
CA GLU A 95 48.37 3.24 8.80
C GLU A 95 47.74 3.79 7.52
N SER A 96 46.41 3.67 7.37
CA SER A 96 45.67 4.41 6.36
C SER A 96 44.30 4.83 6.87
N SER A 97 44.16 6.13 7.06
CA SER A 97 42.97 6.96 6.84
C SER A 97 41.75 6.24 6.25
N THR A 98 40.60 6.44 6.92
CA THR A 98 39.24 6.12 6.44
C THR A 98 39.09 4.68 5.96
N ILE A 99 38.89 3.76 6.90
CA ILE A 99 38.09 2.56 6.62
C ILE A 99 36.67 3.07 6.40
N ASP A 100 36.34 3.27 5.14
CA ASP A 100 34.97 3.26 4.66
C ASP A 100 34.44 1.88 5.06
N TRP A 101 33.73 1.82 6.20
CA TRP A 101 32.80 0.72 6.40
C TRP A 101 31.88 0.84 5.21
N GLY A 102 32.06 -0.04 4.23
CA GLY A 102 31.04 -0.29 3.23
C GLY A 102 29.77 -0.58 4.00
N ILE A 103 28.99 0.48 4.22
CA ILE A 103 27.56 0.43 4.36
C ILE A 103 27.22 -0.33 3.09
N TRP A 104 26.98 -1.63 3.24
CA TRP A 104 26.11 -2.31 2.29
C TRP A 104 24.88 -1.40 2.31
N MET A 105 24.76 -0.56 1.27
CA MET A 105 23.54 0.18 0.99
C MET A 105 22.54 -0.92 0.80
N ASN A 106 21.88 -1.28 1.91
CA ASN A 106 20.72 -2.10 1.87
C ASN A 106 19.75 -1.29 1.03
N TRP A 107 19.60 -1.65 -0.24
CA TRP A 107 18.77 -0.92 -1.20
C TRP A 107 17.32 -0.81 -0.70
N THR A 108 16.94 -1.63 0.28
CA THR A 108 15.66 -1.61 0.94
C THR A 108 15.56 -0.63 2.10
N ALA A 109 16.64 0.04 2.48
CA ALA A 109 16.72 0.95 3.63
C ALA A 109 16.13 0.37 4.94
N GLY A 110 16.22 -0.95 5.13
CA GLY A 110 15.67 -1.66 6.29
C GLY A 110 14.24 -2.20 6.13
N TYR A 111 13.63 -2.04 4.95
CA TYR A 111 12.39 -2.72 4.57
C TYR A 111 12.66 -4.20 4.26
N ALA A 112 11.84 -5.10 4.79
CA ALA A 112 11.93 -6.52 4.46
C ALA A 112 11.41 -6.78 3.03
N SER A 113 12.30 -6.76 2.02
CA SER A 113 11.98 -7.01 0.61
C SER A 113 11.91 -8.48 0.21
N ASP A 114 12.35 -9.38 1.09
CA ASP A 114 12.58 -10.80 0.75
C ASP A 114 11.27 -11.60 0.59
N ILE A 115 10.12 -10.98 0.89
CA ILE A 115 8.78 -11.54 0.74
C ILE A 115 7.88 -10.49 0.08
N GLU A 116 7.25 -10.84 -1.03
CA GLU A 116 6.32 -9.95 -1.74
C GLU A 116 5.10 -9.61 -0.85
N TYR A 117 4.80 -8.31 -0.75
CA TYR A 117 3.62 -7.81 -0.04
C TYR A 117 2.32 -8.23 -0.76
N ILE A 118 1.24 -8.43 0.00
CA ILE A 118 -0.06 -8.80 -0.54
C ILE A 118 -0.58 -7.75 -1.53
N THR A 119 -1.25 -8.17 -2.61
CA THR A 119 -1.95 -7.23 -3.49
C THR A 119 -3.14 -6.63 -2.75
N GLY A 120 -2.99 -5.42 -2.24
CA GLY A 120 -4.06 -4.65 -1.60
C GLY A 120 -4.85 -3.81 -2.60
N PHE A 121 -6.16 -3.67 -2.36
CA PHE A 121 -6.98 -2.61 -2.96
C PHE A 121 -7.54 -1.75 -1.82
N TYR A 122 -7.31 -0.44 -1.90
CA TYR A 122 -7.73 0.52 -0.88
C TYR A 122 -8.59 1.62 -1.53
N ARG A 123 -9.91 1.41 -1.53
CA ARG A 123 -10.89 2.33 -2.13
C ARG A 123 -10.80 3.77 -1.61
N GLU A 124 -10.28 3.95 -0.40
CA GLU A 124 -10.12 5.24 0.28
C GLU A 124 -9.06 6.13 -0.37
N GLN A 125 -8.17 5.57 -1.20
CA GLN A 125 -7.22 6.34 -2.00
C GLN A 125 -7.88 7.04 -3.20
N SER A 126 -9.14 6.76 -3.53
CA SER A 126 -9.77 7.35 -4.72
C SER A 126 -9.99 8.86 -4.59
N PRO A 127 -9.85 9.62 -5.71
CA PRO A 127 -10.19 11.04 -5.76
C PRO A 127 -11.61 11.36 -5.28
N ALA A 128 -12.58 10.51 -5.65
CA ALA A 128 -13.97 10.62 -5.19
C ALA A 128 -14.05 10.52 -3.67
N TRP A 129 -13.37 9.56 -3.05
CA TRP A 129 -13.37 9.39 -1.60
C TRP A 129 -12.75 10.58 -0.88
N LEU A 130 -11.61 11.06 -1.36
CA LEU A 130 -10.92 12.22 -0.81
C LEU A 130 -11.78 13.48 -0.87
N ASN A 131 -12.44 13.72 -2.02
CA ASN A 131 -13.38 14.81 -2.18
C ASN A 131 -14.59 14.68 -1.25
N PHE A 132 -15.14 13.49 -1.09
CA PHE A 132 -16.29 13.28 -0.22
C PHE A 132 -15.94 13.54 1.25
N VAL A 133 -14.77 13.10 1.71
CA VAL A 133 -14.26 13.43 3.06
C VAL A 133 -14.10 14.94 3.24
N CYS A 134 -13.48 15.62 2.26
CA CYS A 134 -13.32 17.07 2.27
C CYS A 134 -14.68 17.78 2.37
N LEU A 135 -15.63 17.38 1.52
CA LEU A 135 -16.95 17.99 1.43
C LEU A 135 -17.82 17.72 2.67
N LEU A 136 -17.79 16.50 3.23
CA LEU A 136 -18.48 16.16 4.48
C LEU A 136 -18.03 17.08 5.63
N ASN A 137 -16.75 17.43 5.66
CA ASN A 137 -16.17 18.28 6.67
C ASN A 137 -16.15 19.77 6.28
N GLY A 138 -16.86 20.18 5.23
CA GLY A 138 -17.05 21.59 4.84
C GLY A 138 -15.85 22.23 4.15
N GLY A 139 -14.94 21.44 3.59
CA GLY A 139 -13.91 21.88 2.68
C GLY A 139 -14.41 21.94 1.23
N GLU A 140 -13.72 22.73 0.41
CA GLU A 140 -13.96 22.77 -1.04
C GLU A 140 -13.38 21.50 -1.71
N PRO A 141 -14.20 20.68 -2.40
CA PRO A 141 -13.71 19.55 -3.18
C PRO A 141 -13.10 20.02 -4.51
N LEU A 142 -12.30 19.17 -5.15
CA LEU A 142 -11.83 19.41 -6.52
C LEU A 142 -12.91 19.00 -7.55
N ASP A 143 -12.95 19.66 -8.71
CA ASP A 143 -13.86 19.24 -9.78
C ASP A 143 -13.32 18.00 -10.52
N LEU A 144 -13.89 16.83 -10.23
CA LEU A 144 -13.49 15.55 -10.85
C LEU A 144 -13.97 15.40 -12.31
N CYS A 145 -14.80 16.32 -12.82
CA CYS A 145 -15.17 16.33 -14.23
C CYS A 145 -14.06 16.92 -15.12
N GLN A 146 -13.14 17.68 -14.54
CA GLN A 146 -11.97 18.21 -15.26
C GLN A 146 -10.81 17.19 -15.23
N PRO A 147 -9.89 17.24 -16.21
CA PRO A 147 -8.64 16.51 -16.12
C PRO A 147 -7.88 16.90 -14.85
N TYR A 148 -7.47 15.89 -14.07
CA TYR A 148 -6.65 16.06 -12.87
C TYR A 148 -5.44 15.13 -12.91
N SER A 149 -4.47 15.38 -12.03
CA SER A 149 -3.26 14.57 -11.89
C SER A 149 -3.21 13.95 -10.49
N TYR A 150 -2.94 12.65 -10.45
CA TYR A 150 -2.91 11.84 -9.23
C TYR A 150 -1.53 11.18 -9.08
N CYS A 151 -1.02 11.11 -7.85
CA CYS A 151 0.19 10.37 -7.53
C CYS A 151 -0.02 9.40 -6.35
N GLU A 152 0.39 8.14 -6.50
CA GLU A 152 0.48 7.17 -5.42
C GLU A 152 1.93 6.86 -5.06
N LEU A 153 2.26 7.00 -3.79
CA LEU A 153 3.59 6.75 -3.23
C LEU A 153 3.61 5.41 -2.50
N GLY A 154 4.50 4.51 -2.94
CA GLY A 154 4.62 3.14 -2.43
C GLY A 154 3.45 2.26 -2.86
N PHE A 155 3.20 2.15 -4.17
CA PHE A 155 2.02 1.47 -4.71
C PHE A 155 2.05 -0.06 -4.58
N GLY A 156 3.17 -0.66 -4.18
CA GLY A 156 3.30 -2.10 -4.05
C GLY A 156 3.01 -2.82 -5.37
N ARG A 157 2.03 -3.72 -5.40
CA ARG A 157 1.66 -4.45 -6.62
C ARG A 157 0.76 -3.67 -7.60
N GLY A 158 0.38 -2.42 -7.28
CA GLY A 158 -0.21 -1.47 -8.24
C GLY A 158 -1.72 -1.53 -8.44
N LEU A 159 -2.42 -2.46 -7.78
CA LEU A 159 -3.85 -2.70 -8.03
C LEU A 159 -4.72 -1.44 -7.82
N THR A 160 -4.51 -0.65 -6.76
CA THR A 160 -5.28 0.58 -6.58
C THR A 160 -5.04 1.57 -7.73
N ALA A 161 -3.79 1.88 -8.05
CA ALA A 161 -3.44 2.81 -9.13
C ALA A 161 -4.02 2.38 -10.49
N GLU A 162 -3.97 1.09 -10.81
CA GLU A 162 -4.54 0.53 -12.05
C GLU A 162 -6.06 0.69 -12.11
N LEU A 163 -6.76 0.34 -11.02
CA LEU A 163 -8.22 0.48 -10.93
C LEU A 163 -8.66 1.94 -11.07
N LEU A 164 -7.95 2.87 -10.41
CA LEU A 164 -8.25 4.29 -10.49
C LEU A 164 -7.97 4.84 -11.90
N ALA A 165 -6.85 4.47 -12.51
CA ALA A 165 -6.51 4.90 -13.87
C ALA A 165 -7.53 4.41 -14.91
N ALA A 166 -7.97 3.16 -14.80
CA ALA A 166 -8.98 2.59 -15.69
C ALA A 166 -10.37 3.19 -15.48
N GLY A 167 -10.72 3.50 -14.23
CA GLY A 167 -12.00 4.13 -13.87
C GLY A 167 -12.09 5.62 -14.21
N ASN A 168 -10.96 6.29 -14.41
CA ASN A 168 -10.88 7.73 -14.67
C ASN A 168 -9.99 8.04 -15.88
N PRO A 169 -10.40 7.66 -17.11
CA PRO A 169 -9.55 7.76 -18.29
C PRO A 169 -9.23 9.20 -18.72
N HIS A 170 -9.95 10.20 -18.21
CA HIS A 170 -9.68 11.63 -18.46
C HIS A 170 -8.57 12.20 -17.56
N ALA A 171 -8.17 11.50 -16.51
CA ALA A 171 -7.15 11.94 -15.56
C ALA A 171 -5.79 11.26 -15.82
N GLN A 172 -4.71 11.86 -15.31
CA GLN A 172 -3.35 11.35 -15.42
C GLN A 172 -2.87 10.78 -14.08
N PHE A 173 -2.40 9.55 -14.09
CA PHE A 173 -1.98 8.81 -12.90
C PHE A 173 -0.48 8.54 -12.94
N TYR A 174 0.14 8.74 -11.79
CA TYR A 174 1.53 8.43 -11.53
C TYR A 174 1.59 7.53 -10.30
N ALA A 175 2.42 6.50 -10.32
CA ALA A 175 2.62 5.66 -9.15
C ALA A 175 4.10 5.32 -9.04
N ALA A 176 4.69 5.56 -7.87
CA ALA A 176 6.10 5.29 -7.61
C ALA A 176 6.29 4.24 -6.52
N ASP A 177 7.21 3.31 -6.77
CA ASP A 177 7.67 2.29 -5.80
C ASP A 177 9.16 2.05 -6.05
N PHE A 178 9.92 1.80 -4.99
CA PHE A 178 11.36 1.58 -5.11
C PHE A 178 11.70 0.12 -5.50
N ASN A 179 10.74 -0.80 -5.39
CA ASN A 179 10.97 -2.21 -5.68
C ASN A 179 10.79 -2.50 -7.18
N PRO A 180 11.84 -2.94 -7.90
CA PRO A 180 11.75 -3.20 -9.34
C PRO A 180 10.77 -4.34 -9.69
N ALA A 181 10.57 -5.32 -8.80
CA ALA A 181 9.62 -6.41 -9.03
C ALA A 181 8.16 -5.93 -9.04
N HIS A 182 7.85 -4.99 -8.13
CA HIS A 182 6.55 -4.31 -8.07
C HIS A 182 6.28 -3.53 -9.37
N VAL A 183 7.23 -2.70 -9.78
CA VAL A 183 7.13 -1.88 -11.01
C VAL A 183 6.99 -2.76 -12.25
N ALA A 184 7.82 -3.80 -12.39
CA ALA A 184 7.73 -4.72 -13.52
C ALA A 184 6.39 -5.49 -13.54
N GLY A 185 5.86 -5.86 -12.38
CA GLY A 185 4.56 -6.51 -12.24
C GLY A 185 3.40 -5.63 -12.71
N ALA A 186 3.32 -4.42 -12.16
CA ALA A 186 2.30 -3.43 -12.53
C ALA A 186 2.43 -3.03 -14.01
N ALA A 187 3.65 -2.89 -14.54
CA ALA A 187 3.85 -2.54 -15.95
C ALA A 187 3.29 -3.59 -16.91
N ARG A 188 3.42 -4.89 -16.58
CA ARG A 188 2.81 -5.96 -17.38
C ARG A 188 1.28 -5.89 -17.37
N MET A 189 0.68 -5.61 -16.22
CA MET A 189 -0.76 -5.50 -16.08
C MET A 189 -1.31 -4.25 -16.79
N ALA A 190 -0.69 -3.09 -16.57
CA ALA A 190 -1.01 -1.85 -17.26
C ALA A 190 -0.89 -1.98 -18.79
N ALA A 191 0.13 -2.69 -19.29
CA ALA A 191 0.26 -2.98 -20.72
C ALA A 191 -0.85 -3.91 -21.23
N ALA A 192 -1.18 -4.98 -20.50
CA ALA A 192 -2.27 -5.91 -20.85
C ALA A 192 -3.64 -5.21 -20.87
N ALA A 193 -3.86 -4.25 -19.98
CA ALA A 193 -5.06 -3.43 -19.89
C ALA A 193 -5.04 -2.19 -20.80
N GLN A 194 -3.91 -1.88 -21.43
CA GLN A 194 -3.68 -0.68 -22.24
C GLN A 194 -4.02 0.62 -21.49
N LEU A 195 -3.45 0.78 -20.29
CA LEU A 195 -3.62 1.98 -19.45
C LEU A 195 -2.60 3.05 -19.85
N HIS A 196 -2.95 3.86 -20.86
CA HIS A 196 -2.07 4.91 -21.37
C HIS A 196 -1.95 6.14 -20.46
N ASN A 197 -2.85 6.27 -19.48
CA ASN A 197 -2.88 7.36 -18.52
C ASN A 197 -2.23 7.00 -17.18
N LEU A 198 -1.52 5.87 -17.08
CA LEU A 198 -0.79 5.45 -15.88
C LEU A 198 0.72 5.40 -16.17
N THR A 199 1.48 6.21 -15.45
CA THR A 199 2.94 6.21 -15.45
C THR A 199 3.46 5.53 -14.19
N LEU A 200 4.25 4.47 -14.35
CA LEU A 200 4.87 3.73 -13.26
C LEU A 200 6.34 4.13 -13.13
N LEU A 201 6.79 4.39 -11.91
CA LEU A 201 8.11 4.91 -11.60
C LEU A 201 8.83 3.96 -10.64
N GLU A 202 10.03 3.52 -11.02
CA GLU A 202 10.98 2.85 -10.13
C GLU A 202 11.82 3.94 -9.45
N ASN A 203 11.32 4.49 -8.35
CA ASN A 203 12.00 5.55 -7.62
C ASN A 203 11.80 5.44 -6.12
N SER A 204 12.84 5.81 -5.36
CA SER A 204 12.74 6.01 -3.91
C SER A 204 12.09 7.36 -3.57
N PHE A 205 11.64 7.54 -2.32
CA PHE A 205 11.11 8.84 -1.89
C PHE A 205 12.17 9.95 -1.95
N GLU A 206 13.44 9.62 -1.70
CA GLU A 206 14.57 10.55 -1.80
C GLU A 206 14.77 11.04 -3.25
N GLU A 207 14.75 10.12 -4.23
CA GLU A 207 14.89 10.45 -5.65
C GLU A 207 13.75 11.34 -6.13
N LEU A 208 12.51 11.03 -5.72
CA LEU A 208 11.35 11.85 -6.03
C LEU A 208 11.44 13.24 -5.38
N ALA A 209 11.83 13.33 -4.11
CA ALA A 209 11.94 14.58 -3.38
C ALA A 209 13.06 15.49 -3.94
N SER A 210 14.19 14.89 -4.33
CA SER A 210 15.31 15.60 -4.95
C SER A 210 15.00 16.10 -6.36
N GLY A 211 13.98 15.54 -7.02
CA GLY A 211 13.60 15.86 -8.39
C GLY A 211 14.47 15.14 -9.42
N ALA A 212 14.93 13.93 -9.13
CA ALA A 212 15.65 13.08 -10.08
C ALA A 212 14.77 12.72 -11.30
N THR A 213 13.46 12.73 -11.12
CA THR A 213 12.45 12.52 -12.16
C THR A 213 11.61 13.78 -12.35
N GLU A 214 11.48 14.24 -13.59
CA GLU A 214 10.59 15.35 -13.94
C GLU A 214 9.12 14.91 -13.83
N LEU A 215 8.38 15.52 -12.89
CA LEU A 215 7.00 15.17 -12.59
C LEU A 215 6.10 16.42 -12.59
N PRO A 216 4.82 16.29 -12.98
CA PRO A 216 3.89 17.40 -12.93
C PRO A 216 3.54 17.76 -11.48
N HIS A 217 2.73 18.80 -11.32
CA HIS A 217 2.04 19.04 -10.06
C HIS A 217 0.78 18.17 -9.96
N PHE A 218 0.47 17.68 -8.76
CA PHE A 218 -0.65 16.77 -8.50
C PHE A 218 -1.79 17.45 -7.77
N ASP A 219 -3.01 17.06 -8.12
CA ASP A 219 -4.25 17.38 -7.43
C ASP A 219 -4.45 16.46 -6.21
N PHE A 220 -4.01 15.20 -6.33
CA PHE A 220 -4.10 14.18 -5.29
C PHE A 220 -2.75 13.49 -5.10
N ILE A 221 -2.33 13.31 -3.85
CA ILE A 221 -1.19 12.44 -3.51
C ILE A 221 -1.67 11.44 -2.46
N THR A 222 -1.42 10.15 -2.64
CA THR A 222 -1.84 9.12 -1.67
C THR A 222 -0.69 8.23 -1.26
N LEU A 223 -0.73 7.77 -0.02
CA LEU A 223 0.18 6.77 0.51
C LEU A 223 -0.57 5.90 1.53
N HIS A 224 -0.62 4.60 1.28
CA HIS A 224 -1.30 3.65 2.15
C HIS A 224 -0.30 2.68 2.77
N GLY A 225 -0.25 2.62 4.10
CA GLY A 225 0.57 1.62 4.80
C GLY A 225 2.06 1.87 4.63
N ILE A 226 2.48 3.13 4.49
CA ILE A 226 3.88 3.53 4.30
C ILE A 226 4.41 4.35 5.48
N TYR A 227 3.67 5.36 5.94
CA TYR A 227 4.21 6.47 6.73
C TYR A 227 4.92 6.04 8.03
N THR A 228 4.38 5.04 8.73
CA THR A 228 4.96 4.53 10.00
C THR A 228 5.97 3.39 9.81
N TRP A 229 6.14 2.91 8.59
CA TRP A 229 7.05 1.81 8.25
C TRP A 229 8.41 2.30 7.75
N VAL A 230 8.51 3.59 7.42
CA VAL A 230 9.73 4.20 6.93
C VAL A 230 10.44 5.00 8.01
N THR A 231 11.74 5.22 7.82
CA THR A 231 12.57 6.04 8.70
C THR A 231 12.06 7.49 8.77
N ALA A 232 12.45 8.21 9.81
CA ALA A 232 12.13 9.64 9.94
C ALA A 232 12.66 10.48 8.75
N GLU A 233 13.82 10.10 8.21
CA GLU A 233 14.41 10.70 7.01
C GLU A 233 13.52 10.47 5.77
N ASN A 234 13.07 9.24 5.53
CA ASN A 234 12.13 8.95 4.45
C ASN A 234 10.78 9.65 4.62
N ARG A 235 10.29 9.82 5.85
CA ARG A 235 9.10 10.67 6.10
C ARG A 235 9.34 12.11 5.68
N GLN A 236 10.54 12.66 5.93
CA GLN A 236 10.88 14.00 5.50
C GLN A 236 10.90 14.10 3.96
N HIS A 237 11.46 13.12 3.26
CA HIS A 237 11.40 13.07 1.79
C HIS A 237 9.96 13.04 1.25
N ILE A 238 9.06 12.28 1.89
CA ILE A 238 7.63 12.28 1.54
C ILE A 238 7.03 13.68 1.71
N VAL A 239 7.30 14.36 2.83
CA VAL A 239 6.80 15.72 3.08
C VAL A 239 7.36 16.72 2.06
N ASP A 240 8.65 16.62 1.72
CA ASP A 240 9.30 17.49 0.75
C ASP A 240 8.72 17.29 -0.66
N PHE A 241 8.47 16.05 -1.05
CA PHE A 241 7.78 15.70 -2.29
C PHE A 241 6.37 16.31 -2.34
N ILE A 242 5.57 16.14 -1.27
CA ILE A 242 4.23 16.75 -1.16
C ILE A 242 4.32 18.27 -1.30
N ASN A 243 5.25 18.92 -0.60
CA ASN A 243 5.40 20.37 -0.65
C ASN A 243 5.77 20.87 -2.07
N ARG A 244 6.60 20.11 -2.78
CA ARG A 244 7.06 20.42 -4.14
C ARG A 244 5.96 20.20 -5.19
N HIS A 245 5.26 19.07 -5.13
CA HIS A 245 4.40 18.63 -6.23
C HIS A 245 2.90 18.85 -5.99
N LEU A 246 2.40 18.93 -4.76
CA LEU A 246 0.96 19.10 -4.54
C LEU A 246 0.48 20.51 -4.91
N LYS A 247 -0.59 20.63 -5.69
CA LYS A 247 -1.20 21.93 -6.01
C LYS A 247 -1.85 22.57 -4.78
N PRO A 248 -2.01 23.91 -4.72
CA PRO A 248 -2.92 24.55 -3.77
C PRO A 248 -4.34 23.96 -3.91
N GLY A 249 -5.00 23.67 -2.80
CA GLY A 249 -6.28 22.96 -2.77
C GLY A 249 -6.17 21.44 -2.94
N GLY A 250 -5.00 20.91 -3.29
CA GLY A 250 -4.78 19.48 -3.47
C GLY A 250 -4.94 18.68 -2.17
N LEU A 251 -5.31 17.42 -2.31
CA LEU A 251 -5.61 16.51 -1.19
C LEU A 251 -4.54 15.43 -1.04
N VAL A 252 -4.22 15.10 0.23
CA VAL A 252 -3.32 14.01 0.60
C VAL A 252 -4.07 12.97 1.41
N TYR A 253 -3.97 11.71 1.00
CA TYR A 253 -4.37 10.57 1.81
C TYR A 253 -3.14 9.95 2.49
N VAL A 254 -3.20 9.75 3.80
CA VAL A 254 -2.15 9.03 4.54
C VAL A 254 -2.76 8.04 5.53
N SER A 255 -2.34 6.78 5.47
CA SER A 255 -2.68 5.80 6.51
C SER A 255 -1.46 5.38 7.32
N TYR A 256 -1.67 5.18 8.63
CA TYR A 256 -0.59 4.97 9.57
C TYR A 256 -1.03 4.29 10.87
N ASN A 257 -0.11 3.53 11.47
CA ASN A 257 -0.30 2.99 12.82
C ASN A 257 -0.30 4.11 13.86
N ALA A 258 -1.29 4.12 14.73
CA ALA A 258 -1.58 5.25 15.60
C ALA A 258 -1.36 4.95 17.09
N MET A 259 -0.90 5.97 17.81
CA MET A 259 -0.88 6.00 19.27
C MET A 259 -2.17 6.68 19.79
N PRO A 260 -2.67 6.31 20.99
CA PRO A 260 -2.07 5.38 21.95
C PRO A 260 -2.42 3.89 21.74
N GLY A 261 -3.23 3.51 20.75
CA GLY A 261 -3.76 2.15 20.60
C GLY A 261 -2.72 1.04 20.43
N TRP A 262 -1.51 1.38 20.00
CA TRP A 262 -0.38 0.43 19.91
C TRP A 262 0.40 0.22 21.21
N THR A 263 0.18 1.03 22.25
CA THR A 263 0.98 1.03 23.50
C THR A 263 1.16 -0.38 24.09
N ALA A 264 0.07 -1.14 24.20
CA ALA A 264 0.11 -2.48 24.79
C ALA A 264 0.92 -3.48 23.95
N ALA A 265 1.03 -3.27 22.63
CA ALA A 265 1.63 -4.21 21.68
C ALA A 265 3.08 -3.89 21.29
N LEU A 266 3.55 -2.67 21.56
CA LEU A 266 4.94 -2.27 21.29
C LEU A 266 5.98 -3.22 21.94
N PRO A 267 5.85 -3.65 23.21
CA PRO A 267 6.82 -4.57 23.80
C PRO A 267 6.83 -5.96 23.14
N LEU A 268 5.67 -6.42 22.63
CA LEU A 268 5.57 -7.70 21.91
C LEU A 268 6.33 -7.62 20.58
N GLN A 269 6.12 -6.55 19.82
CA GLN A 269 6.85 -6.36 18.57
C GLN A 269 8.36 -6.28 18.81
N ARG A 270 8.79 -5.49 19.81
CA ARG A 270 10.20 -5.38 20.17
C ARG A 270 10.82 -6.74 20.48
N LEU A 271 10.10 -7.57 21.24
CA LEU A 271 10.53 -8.92 21.58
C LEU A 271 10.72 -9.80 20.33
N LEU A 272 9.79 -9.74 19.38
CA LEU A 272 9.86 -10.52 18.14
C LEU A 272 11.04 -10.09 17.25
N VAL A 273 11.30 -8.78 17.13
CA VAL A 273 12.45 -8.25 16.38
C VAL A 273 13.78 -8.70 17.01
N GLU A 274 13.93 -8.54 18.32
CA GLU A 274 15.15 -8.96 19.04
C GLU A 274 15.36 -10.49 18.94
N HIS A 275 14.27 -11.26 19.04
CA HIS A 275 14.34 -12.69 18.85
C HIS A 275 14.80 -13.06 17.42
N ALA A 276 14.28 -12.38 16.39
CA ALA A 276 14.69 -12.61 15.01
C ALA A 276 16.18 -12.25 14.78
N ASP A 277 16.64 -11.14 15.36
CA ASP A 277 18.04 -10.68 15.24
C ASP A 277 19.04 -11.66 15.89
N LEU A 278 18.65 -12.33 16.97
CA LEU A 278 19.45 -13.37 17.62
C LEU A 278 19.43 -14.71 16.87
N HIS A 279 18.48 -14.92 15.96
CA HIS A 279 18.29 -16.17 15.22
C HIS A 279 18.28 -15.89 13.70
N PRO A 280 19.43 -15.57 13.09
CA PRO A 280 19.49 -15.24 11.66
C PRO A 280 19.00 -16.41 10.80
N GLY A 281 18.09 -16.13 9.87
CA GLY A 281 17.48 -17.12 9.00
C GLY A 281 16.44 -16.48 8.08
N ARG A 282 15.66 -17.30 7.36
CA ARG A 282 14.54 -16.79 6.56
C ARG A 282 13.48 -16.17 7.47
N ASN A 283 12.89 -15.04 7.05
CA ASN A 283 11.92 -14.28 7.84
C ASN A 283 10.70 -15.11 8.27
N ASP A 284 10.23 -16.05 7.43
CA ASP A 284 9.13 -16.97 7.75
C ASP A 284 9.48 -17.92 8.92
N ALA A 285 10.68 -18.48 8.91
CA ALA A 285 11.19 -19.33 9.98
C ALA A 285 11.45 -18.53 11.27
N GLN A 286 12.01 -17.32 11.16
CA GLN A 286 12.25 -16.44 12.30
C GLN A 286 10.96 -16.06 13.01
N LEU A 287 9.93 -15.68 12.24
CA LEU A 287 8.63 -15.35 12.78
C LEU A 287 8.01 -16.56 13.50
N LYS A 288 8.04 -17.75 12.87
CA LYS A 288 7.50 -18.97 13.48
C LYS A 288 8.19 -19.27 14.81
N ALA A 289 9.52 -19.19 14.84
CA ALA A 289 10.28 -19.38 16.08
C ALA A 289 9.94 -18.32 17.13
N GLY A 290 9.81 -17.05 16.74
CA GLY A 290 9.38 -15.97 17.62
C GLY A 290 7.97 -16.17 18.18
N ALA A 291 7.02 -16.64 17.36
CA ALA A 291 5.66 -16.95 17.78
C ALA A 291 5.62 -18.13 18.77
N GLU A 292 6.40 -19.18 18.51
CA GLU A 292 6.57 -20.30 19.45
C GLU A 292 7.19 -19.84 20.77
N PHE A 293 8.17 -18.94 20.73
CA PHE A 293 8.77 -18.35 21.93
C PHE A 293 7.77 -17.51 22.73
N VAL A 294 6.95 -16.68 22.06
CA VAL A 294 5.86 -15.93 22.71
C VAL A 294 4.84 -16.87 23.36
N LYS A 295 4.52 -17.99 22.73
CA LYS A 295 3.64 -19.02 23.31
C LYS A 295 4.25 -19.64 24.57
N GLN A 296 5.56 -19.87 24.61
CA GLN A 296 6.25 -20.34 25.82
C GLN A 296 6.16 -19.29 26.95
N LEU A 297 6.29 -18.00 26.64
CA LEU A 297 6.10 -16.93 27.62
C LEU A 297 4.66 -16.88 28.16
N GLU A 298 3.67 -17.12 27.29
CA GLU A 298 2.26 -17.19 27.69
C GLU A 298 2.04 -18.37 28.66
N GLN A 299 2.58 -19.55 28.35
CA GLN A 299 2.53 -20.73 29.21
C GLN A 299 3.26 -20.52 30.54
N ALA A 300 4.37 -19.79 30.53
CA ALA A 300 5.10 -19.39 31.72
C ALA A 300 4.43 -18.24 32.50
N GLN A 301 3.25 -17.79 32.08
CA GLN A 301 2.47 -16.72 32.72
C GLN A 301 3.24 -15.40 32.85
N ALA A 302 4.04 -15.05 31.83
CA ALA A 302 4.78 -13.79 31.81
C ALA A 302 3.86 -12.60 32.12
N ALA A 303 4.23 -11.81 33.14
CA ALA A 303 3.39 -10.74 33.69
C ALA A 303 2.90 -9.74 32.62
N TYR A 304 3.75 -9.43 31.65
CA TYR A 304 3.39 -8.61 30.49
C TYR A 304 2.18 -9.16 29.73
N LEU A 305 2.15 -10.47 29.44
CA LEU A 305 1.05 -11.09 28.68
C LEU A 305 -0.22 -11.23 29.53
N THR A 306 -0.08 -11.56 30.81
CA THR A 306 -1.23 -11.79 31.72
C THR A 306 -1.88 -10.49 32.21
N GLN A 307 -1.11 -9.41 32.35
CA GLN A 307 -1.63 -8.10 32.81
C GLN A 307 -2.10 -7.20 31.66
N ASN A 308 -1.90 -7.59 30.40
CA ASN A 308 -2.35 -6.82 29.22
C ASN A 308 -3.39 -7.61 28.40
N PRO A 309 -4.68 -7.65 28.83
CA PRO A 309 -5.72 -8.40 28.14
C PRO A 309 -5.95 -7.95 26.70
N ALA A 310 -5.60 -6.69 26.37
CA ALA A 310 -5.65 -6.14 25.01
C ALA A 310 -4.76 -6.91 24.01
N LEU A 311 -3.75 -7.66 24.47
CA LEU A 311 -2.88 -8.46 23.63
C LEU A 311 -3.54 -9.74 23.10
N LYS A 312 -4.64 -10.21 23.72
CA LYS A 312 -5.25 -11.49 23.39
C LYS A 312 -5.56 -11.64 21.90
N THR A 313 -6.14 -10.60 21.29
CA THR A 313 -6.44 -10.58 19.86
C THR A 313 -5.19 -10.70 19.00
N ARG A 314 -4.10 -10.03 19.41
CA ARG A 314 -2.82 -10.06 18.68
C ARG A 314 -2.09 -11.39 18.85
N LEU A 315 -2.12 -11.99 20.04
CA LEU A 315 -1.58 -13.33 20.28
C LEU A 315 -2.33 -14.39 19.45
N THR A 316 -3.66 -14.27 19.37
CA THR A 316 -4.49 -15.13 18.52
C THR A 316 -4.14 -14.94 17.03
N SER A 317 -3.90 -13.69 16.60
CA SER A 317 -3.47 -13.39 15.23
C SER A 317 -2.09 -13.94 14.92
N LEU A 318 -1.13 -13.80 15.84
CA LEU A 318 0.23 -14.32 15.72
C LEU A 318 0.25 -15.85 15.52
N ALA A 319 -0.73 -16.55 16.08
CA ALA A 319 -0.88 -18.00 15.92
C ALA A 319 -1.54 -18.43 14.59
N ASN A 320 -2.36 -17.56 13.97
CA ASN A 320 -3.32 -17.97 12.93
C ASN A 320 -3.19 -17.22 11.59
N ALA A 321 -2.55 -16.05 11.57
CA ALA A 321 -2.43 -15.22 10.36
C ALA A 321 -1.35 -15.75 9.41
N SER A 322 -1.37 -15.28 8.16
CA SER A 322 -0.37 -15.71 7.18
C SER A 322 1.04 -15.24 7.57
N PRO A 323 2.08 -16.06 7.35
CA PRO A 323 3.46 -15.68 7.67
C PRO A 323 3.87 -14.37 6.98
N ASN A 324 3.48 -14.16 5.72
CA ASN A 324 3.80 -12.94 4.97
C ASN A 324 3.24 -11.69 5.66
N TYR A 325 1.96 -11.71 6.08
CA TYR A 325 1.35 -10.60 6.79
C TYR A 325 2.07 -10.31 8.11
N LEU A 326 2.36 -11.35 8.88
CA LEU A 326 3.00 -11.23 10.19
C LEU A 326 4.46 -10.74 10.12
N VAL A 327 5.21 -11.11 9.08
CA VAL A 327 6.55 -10.56 8.83
C VAL A 327 6.45 -9.05 8.60
N HIS A 328 5.53 -8.61 7.74
CA HIS A 328 5.30 -7.18 7.49
C HIS A 328 4.67 -6.45 8.67
N GLU A 329 4.04 -7.13 9.62
CA GLU A 329 3.45 -6.50 10.81
C GLU A 329 4.45 -6.36 11.96
N TYR A 330 5.32 -7.37 12.17
CA TYR A 330 6.14 -7.45 13.39
C TYR A 330 7.65 -7.38 13.18
N LEU A 331 8.20 -7.70 12.00
CA LEU A 331 9.65 -7.84 11.83
C LEU A 331 10.36 -6.60 11.24
N HIS A 332 9.64 -5.52 10.92
CA HIS A 332 10.28 -4.29 10.46
C HIS A 332 10.96 -3.53 11.60
N LYS A 333 12.25 -3.23 11.43
CA LYS A 333 13.11 -2.64 12.48
C LYS A 333 12.83 -1.16 12.77
N HIS A 334 12.42 -0.40 11.76
CA HIS A 334 12.21 1.04 11.85
C HIS A 334 10.73 1.43 11.97
N TRP A 335 9.87 0.46 12.27
CA TRP A 335 8.45 0.70 12.44
C TRP A 335 8.17 1.48 13.74
N GLN A 336 7.42 2.57 13.61
CA GLN A 336 7.08 3.48 14.73
C GLN A 336 5.64 3.98 14.57
N PRO A 337 4.67 3.52 15.38
CA PRO A 337 3.36 4.15 15.49
C PRO A 337 3.47 5.62 15.95
N LEU A 338 2.61 6.48 15.41
CA LEU A 338 2.67 7.94 15.63
C LEU A 338 1.36 8.47 16.21
N TYR A 339 1.42 9.60 16.90
CA TYR A 339 0.21 10.37 17.25
C TYR A 339 -0.25 11.20 16.05
N HIS A 340 -1.56 11.44 15.95
CA HIS A 340 -2.11 12.32 14.91
C HIS A 340 -1.43 13.70 14.91
N ALA A 341 -1.23 14.32 16.08
CA ALA A 341 -0.56 15.61 16.19
C ALA A 341 0.87 15.62 15.61
N ASP A 342 1.59 14.50 15.62
CA ASP A 342 2.93 14.42 15.05
C ASP A 342 2.87 14.36 13.52
N VAL A 343 1.97 13.54 12.98
CA VAL A 343 1.72 13.47 11.53
C VAL A 343 1.23 14.81 10.98
N ALA A 344 0.30 15.46 11.68
CA ALA A 344 -0.19 16.78 11.31
C ALA A 344 0.93 17.84 11.31
N ARG A 345 1.81 17.82 12.32
CA ARG A 345 2.96 18.74 12.41
C ARG A 345 4.00 18.51 11.32
N ASP A 346 4.25 17.26 10.96
CA ASP A 346 5.15 16.92 9.86
C ASP A 346 4.59 17.45 8.53
N LEU A 347 3.32 17.18 8.24
CA LEU A 347 2.65 17.63 7.01
C LEU A 347 2.40 19.14 6.97
N ALA A 348 2.30 19.83 8.12
CA ALA A 348 2.16 21.29 8.18
C ALA A 348 3.33 22.01 7.47
N ARG A 349 4.53 21.41 7.41
CA ARG A 349 5.67 21.94 6.64
C ARG A 349 5.37 22.05 5.14
N ALA A 350 4.49 21.20 4.62
CA ALA A 350 3.98 21.25 3.25
C ALA A 350 2.71 22.12 3.11
N LYS A 351 2.36 22.91 4.14
CA LYS A 351 1.15 23.76 4.23
C LYS A 351 -0.16 22.96 4.24
N MET A 352 -0.11 21.76 4.82
CA MET A 352 -1.26 20.88 4.94
C MET A 352 -2.06 21.19 6.21
N SER A 353 -3.36 20.96 6.14
CA SER A 353 -4.27 20.97 7.29
C SER A 353 -5.18 19.76 7.23
N TYR A 354 -5.54 19.20 8.39
CA TYR A 354 -6.42 18.04 8.45
C TYR A 354 -7.81 18.37 7.88
N ALA A 355 -8.27 17.57 6.92
CA ALA A 355 -9.56 17.71 6.26
C ALA A 355 -10.62 16.78 6.86
N GLY A 356 -10.23 15.58 7.31
CA GLY A 356 -11.13 14.60 7.90
C GLY A 356 -10.60 13.19 7.83
N SER A 357 -11.36 12.24 8.37
CA SER A 357 -11.00 10.83 8.37
C SER A 357 -11.52 10.16 7.11
N ALA A 358 -10.69 9.37 6.44
CA ALA A 358 -11.12 8.50 5.36
C ALA A 358 -11.91 7.28 5.85
N GLU A 359 -11.83 6.95 7.15
CA GLU A 359 -12.84 6.09 7.79
C GLU A 359 -14.11 6.93 8.00
N LEU A 360 -15.09 6.80 7.10
CA LEU A 360 -16.20 7.74 6.97
C LEU A 360 -17.02 7.90 8.26
N SER A 361 -17.25 6.80 8.98
CA SER A 361 -17.99 6.81 10.25
C SER A 361 -17.35 7.70 11.32
N MET A 362 -16.03 7.91 11.25
CA MET A 362 -15.29 8.73 12.21
C MET A 362 -15.51 10.24 12.03
N ASN A 363 -16.10 10.67 10.91
CA ASN A 363 -16.46 12.08 10.68
C ASN A 363 -17.73 12.51 11.43
N PHE A 364 -18.38 11.60 12.16
CA PHE A 364 -19.60 11.88 12.93
C PHE A 364 -19.39 11.63 14.44
N PRO A 365 -18.69 12.53 15.16
CA PRO A 365 -18.40 12.37 16.58
C PRO A 365 -19.59 11.99 17.48
N PRO A 366 -20.82 12.50 17.27
CA PRO A 366 -21.97 12.10 18.08
C PRO A 366 -22.29 10.60 18.06
N LEU A 367 -21.78 9.83 17.08
CA LEU A 367 -22.01 8.38 17.01
C LEU A 367 -21.15 7.58 18.00
N TYR A 368 -20.02 8.12 18.44
CA TYR A 368 -19.04 7.38 19.25
C TYR A 368 -18.53 8.15 20.47
N LEU A 369 -18.87 9.44 20.61
CA LEU A 369 -18.58 10.26 21.78
C LEU A 369 -19.87 10.71 22.46
N SER A 370 -19.91 10.53 23.79
CA SER A 370 -20.95 11.12 24.62
C SER A 370 -20.89 12.65 24.59
N GLU A 371 -21.96 13.30 25.05
CA GLU A 371 -22.01 14.75 25.13
C GLU A 371 -20.90 15.32 26.03
N GLU A 372 -20.59 14.67 27.14
CA GLU A 372 -19.52 15.09 28.06
C GLU A 372 -18.15 15.01 27.38
N ARG A 373 -17.90 13.94 26.60
CA ARG A 373 -16.64 13.79 25.85
C ARG A 373 -16.52 14.84 24.75
N ARG A 374 -17.61 15.14 24.04
CA ARG A 374 -17.63 16.20 23.02
C ARG A 374 -17.38 17.58 23.65
N ALA A 375 -18.02 17.87 24.78
CA ALA A 375 -17.80 19.11 25.53
C ALA A 375 -16.35 19.27 26.01
N LEU A 376 -15.65 18.16 26.33
CA LEU A 376 -14.21 18.21 26.64
C LEU A 376 -13.37 18.56 25.40
N LEU A 377 -13.67 17.98 24.24
CA LEU A 377 -12.97 18.28 23.00
C LEU A 377 -13.16 19.75 22.57
N GLU A 378 -14.33 20.32 22.80
CA GLU A 378 -14.64 21.72 22.48
C GLU A 378 -13.77 22.72 23.27
N GLN A 379 -13.28 22.33 24.45
CA GLN A 379 -12.38 23.15 25.27
C GLN A 379 -10.95 23.23 24.73
N VAL A 380 -10.54 22.28 23.90
CA VAL A 380 -9.20 22.27 23.28
C VAL A 380 -9.25 23.20 22.07
N ALA A 381 -8.42 24.25 22.00
CA ALA A 381 -8.47 25.21 20.89
C ALA A 381 -7.87 24.65 19.58
N ASP A 382 -6.76 23.91 19.70
CA ASP A 382 -6.00 23.33 18.60
C ASP A 382 -6.75 22.14 17.98
N PRO A 383 -7.15 22.20 16.69
CA PRO A 383 -7.85 21.10 16.03
C PRO A 383 -7.04 19.80 15.97
N ASP A 384 -5.72 19.85 15.80
CA ASP A 384 -4.89 18.63 15.71
C ASP A 384 -4.80 17.94 17.08
N MET A 385 -4.80 18.75 18.15
CA MET A 385 -4.88 18.22 19.51
C MET A 385 -6.27 17.64 19.83
N ARG A 386 -7.36 18.20 19.27
CA ARG A 386 -8.70 17.59 19.41
C ARG A 386 -8.74 16.19 18.81
N GLU A 387 -8.19 16.01 17.62
CA GLU A 387 -8.12 14.68 16.97
C GLU A 387 -7.24 13.72 17.77
N THR A 388 -6.11 14.19 18.29
CA THR A 388 -5.27 13.38 19.18
C THR A 388 -6.03 12.95 20.45
N LEU A 389 -6.81 13.85 21.06
CA LEU A 389 -7.62 13.51 22.24
C LEU A 389 -8.78 12.55 21.91
N LYS A 390 -9.33 12.58 20.68
CA LYS A 390 -10.26 11.54 20.21
C LYS A 390 -9.59 10.16 20.23
N ASP A 391 -8.33 10.06 19.81
CA ASP A 391 -7.61 8.78 19.83
C ASP A 391 -7.42 8.23 21.26
N TYR A 392 -7.33 9.09 22.28
CA TYR A 392 -7.34 8.65 23.67
C TYR A 392 -8.69 8.10 24.12
N PHE A 393 -9.80 8.69 23.67
CA PHE A 393 -11.14 8.17 23.98
C PHE A 393 -11.43 6.82 23.31
N LEU A 394 -10.86 6.61 22.13
CA LEU A 394 -11.12 5.43 21.30
C LEU A 394 -10.02 4.37 21.39
N ASN A 395 -8.88 4.70 21.99
CA ASN A 395 -7.67 3.90 21.97
C ASN A 395 -7.28 3.48 20.54
N SER A 396 -7.30 4.44 19.60
CA SER A 396 -7.10 4.22 18.17
C SER A 396 -5.71 3.63 17.89
N ALA A 397 -5.67 2.52 17.15
CA ALA A 397 -4.42 1.85 16.74
C ALA A 397 -4.06 2.07 15.26
N PHE A 398 -4.98 2.59 14.45
CA PHE A 398 -4.74 2.85 13.03
C PHE A 398 -5.58 4.02 12.58
N ARG A 399 -4.99 4.90 11.75
CA ARG A 399 -5.68 6.05 11.17
C ARG A 399 -5.56 6.04 9.66
N LYS A 400 -6.58 6.62 9.02
CA LYS A 400 -6.63 6.93 7.59
C LYS A 400 -7.08 8.37 7.49
N ASP A 401 -6.14 9.29 7.35
CA ASP A 401 -6.41 10.72 7.40
C ASP A 401 -6.32 11.35 6.02
N VAL A 402 -7.18 12.34 5.77
CA VAL A 402 -7.14 13.21 4.59
C VAL A 402 -6.68 14.59 5.03
N PHE A 403 -5.71 15.15 4.31
CA PHE A 403 -5.20 16.50 4.50
C PHE A 403 -5.40 17.32 3.23
N VAL A 404 -5.51 18.64 3.35
CA VAL A 404 -5.65 19.58 2.23
C VAL A 404 -4.58 20.67 2.30
N ARG A 405 -4.02 21.05 1.15
CA ARG A 405 -3.06 22.16 1.06
C ARG A 405 -3.80 23.50 0.98
N GLY A 406 -3.67 24.34 2.00
CA GLY A 406 -4.35 25.64 2.03
C GLY A 406 -5.88 25.50 2.10
N ALA A 407 -6.35 24.85 3.17
CA ALA A 407 -7.77 24.58 3.40
C ALA A 407 -8.67 25.81 3.15
N THR A 408 -9.67 25.64 2.29
CA THR A 408 -10.72 26.66 2.07
C THR A 408 -12.05 26.08 2.53
N ARG A 409 -12.78 26.84 3.35
CA ARG A 409 -14.11 26.48 3.82
C ARG A 409 -15.16 26.93 2.82
N VAL A 410 -16.12 26.05 2.53
CA VAL A 410 -17.30 26.40 1.74
C VAL A 410 -18.41 26.97 2.63
N SER A 411 -19.25 27.84 2.06
CA SER A 411 -20.47 28.28 2.74
C SER A 411 -21.45 27.11 2.88
N THR A 412 -22.34 27.16 3.88
CA THR A 412 -23.36 26.12 4.11
C THR A 412 -24.23 25.87 2.88
N LEU A 413 -24.60 26.93 2.16
CA LEU A 413 -25.38 26.80 0.92
C LEU A 413 -24.59 26.07 -0.18
N ARG A 414 -23.33 26.49 -0.44
CA ARG A 414 -22.47 25.83 -1.43
C ARG A 414 -22.20 24.38 -1.09
N GLN A 415 -21.94 24.08 0.20
CA GLN A 415 -21.78 22.70 0.67
C GLN A 415 -23.03 21.86 0.38
N THR A 416 -24.22 22.41 0.62
CA THR A 416 -25.51 21.74 0.37
C THR A 416 -25.71 21.45 -1.11
N GLU A 417 -25.39 22.42 -1.98
CA GLU A 417 -25.48 22.27 -3.44
C GLU A 417 -24.49 21.22 -3.97
N LEU A 418 -23.24 21.23 -3.47
CA LEU A 418 -22.22 20.25 -3.85
C LEU A 418 -22.56 18.83 -3.35
N LEU A 419 -23.03 18.69 -2.10
CA LEU A 419 -23.47 17.40 -1.57
C LEU A 419 -24.65 16.85 -2.37
N GLY A 420 -25.58 17.71 -2.78
CA GLY A 420 -26.73 17.32 -3.60
C GLY A 420 -26.36 16.73 -4.96
N GLN A 421 -25.18 17.04 -5.49
CA GLN A 421 -24.67 16.52 -6.77
C GLN A 421 -24.00 15.15 -6.64
N VAL A 422 -23.60 14.75 -5.43
CA VAL A 422 -23.01 13.42 -5.21
C VAL A 422 -24.07 12.35 -5.55
N GLY A 423 -23.63 11.28 -6.18
CA GLY A 423 -24.41 10.08 -6.47
C GLY A 423 -24.20 8.99 -5.41
N ALA A 424 -25.17 8.12 -5.25
CA ALA A 424 -25.10 6.93 -4.41
C ALA A 424 -25.68 5.72 -5.16
N VAL A 425 -25.15 4.53 -4.88
CA VAL A 425 -25.56 3.27 -5.50
C VAL A 425 -25.35 2.11 -4.52
N LEU A 426 -26.20 1.09 -4.56
CA LEU A 426 -25.97 -0.12 -3.78
C LEU A 426 -24.83 -0.94 -4.36
N THR A 427 -24.01 -1.52 -3.48
CA THR A 427 -22.99 -2.51 -3.84
C THR A 427 -23.35 -3.90 -3.41
N VAL A 428 -24.55 -4.09 -2.85
CA VAL A 428 -25.15 -5.38 -2.53
C VAL A 428 -26.59 -5.41 -3.05
N PRO A 429 -27.17 -6.59 -3.33
CA PRO A 429 -28.58 -6.68 -3.68
C PRO A 429 -29.44 -6.06 -2.58
N ARG A 430 -30.55 -5.39 -2.95
CA ARG A 430 -31.45 -4.76 -1.99
C ARG A 430 -31.89 -5.72 -0.88
N ALA A 431 -32.15 -6.98 -1.20
CA ALA A 431 -32.56 -8.01 -0.24
C ALA A 431 -31.50 -8.30 0.85
N ARG A 432 -30.21 -8.03 0.57
CA ARG A 432 -29.11 -8.20 1.52
C ARG A 432 -28.76 -6.92 2.27
N ALA A 433 -29.25 -5.77 1.80
CA ALA A 433 -29.04 -4.50 2.46
C ALA A 433 -29.92 -4.39 3.72
N SER A 434 -29.32 -3.87 4.79
CA SER A 434 -29.87 -3.81 6.14
C SER A 434 -29.61 -2.45 6.78
N THR A 435 -30.56 -2.03 7.62
CA THR A 435 -30.40 -0.86 8.49
C THR A 435 -29.48 -1.15 9.68
N LYS A 436 -29.21 -2.43 9.99
CA LYS A 436 -28.19 -2.84 10.95
C LYS A 436 -26.83 -2.88 10.26
N MET A 437 -25.94 -2.00 10.69
CA MET A 437 -24.63 -1.76 10.11
C MET A 437 -23.53 -2.16 11.09
N LYS A 438 -22.50 -2.85 10.59
CA LYS A 438 -21.24 -3.05 11.30
C LYS A 438 -20.25 -2.00 10.81
N LEU A 439 -19.85 -1.10 11.70
CA LEU A 439 -18.95 0.03 11.42
C LEU A 439 -17.64 -0.14 12.19
N HIS A 440 -16.64 0.69 11.88
CA HIS A 440 -15.39 0.76 12.64
C HIS A 440 -15.63 1.07 14.12
N ILE A 441 -16.62 1.92 14.41
CA ILE A 441 -17.02 2.33 15.76
C ILE A 441 -17.93 1.31 16.48
N GLY A 442 -18.21 0.16 15.87
CA GLY A 442 -19.10 -0.88 16.42
C GLY A 442 -20.37 -1.10 15.61
N GLU A 443 -21.33 -1.85 16.19
CA GLU A 443 -22.64 -2.06 15.56
C GLU A 443 -23.55 -0.85 15.79
N MET A 444 -24.24 -0.42 14.72
CA MET A 444 -25.22 0.65 14.73
C MET A 444 -26.47 0.20 13.98
N THR A 445 -27.65 0.64 14.42
CA THR A 445 -28.89 0.46 13.67
C THR A 445 -29.41 1.83 13.24
N GLY A 446 -29.53 2.04 11.93
CA GLY A 446 -30.15 3.23 11.36
C GLY A 446 -31.67 3.26 11.56
N HIS A 447 -32.25 4.45 11.58
CA HIS A 447 -33.71 4.62 11.66
C HIS A 447 -34.38 3.94 10.47
N ALA A 448 -35.29 2.99 10.76
CA ALA A 448 -35.88 2.11 9.75
C ALA A 448 -36.54 2.87 8.59
N ASP A 449 -37.29 3.93 8.90
CA ASP A 449 -38.02 4.72 7.89
C ASP A 449 -37.07 5.49 6.97
N LEU A 450 -35.98 6.06 7.52
CA LEU A 450 -35.01 6.86 6.76
C LEU A 450 -34.10 5.97 5.92
N TYR A 451 -33.46 4.99 6.56
CA TYR A 451 -32.51 4.10 5.90
C TYR A 451 -33.24 3.15 4.94
N GLY A 452 -34.43 2.65 5.32
CA GLY A 452 -35.26 1.81 4.46
C GLY A 452 -35.62 2.51 3.15
N ALA A 453 -36.08 3.77 3.22
CA ALA A 453 -36.42 4.55 2.03
C ALA A 453 -35.21 4.78 1.10
N VAL A 454 -34.03 5.08 1.67
CA VAL A 454 -32.80 5.22 0.88
C VAL A 454 -32.40 3.89 0.23
N LEU A 455 -32.42 2.79 0.99
CA LEU A 455 -32.09 1.46 0.48
C LEU A 455 -33.05 1.04 -0.63
N ASP A 456 -34.36 1.24 -0.45
CA ASP A 456 -35.39 0.93 -1.46
C ASP A 456 -35.17 1.72 -2.75
N ALA A 457 -34.92 3.03 -2.65
CA ALA A 457 -34.63 3.86 -3.82
C ALA A 457 -33.38 3.37 -4.55
N LEU A 458 -32.26 3.19 -3.82
CA LEU A 458 -30.99 2.71 -4.39
C LEU A 458 -31.08 1.27 -4.93
N GLY A 459 -32.03 0.47 -4.43
CA GLY A 459 -32.33 -0.86 -4.97
C GLY A 459 -32.91 -0.86 -6.38
N THR A 460 -33.49 0.27 -6.81
CA THR A 460 -34.04 0.42 -8.17
C THR A 460 -33.00 0.94 -9.16
N ARG A 461 -32.24 1.98 -8.77
CA ARG A 461 -31.18 2.59 -9.57
C ARG A 461 -30.24 3.44 -8.69
N PRO A 462 -29.08 3.86 -9.20
CA PRO A 462 -28.31 4.94 -8.60
C PRO A 462 -29.13 6.24 -8.49
N HIS A 463 -28.92 7.01 -7.42
CA HIS A 463 -29.60 8.29 -7.15
C HIS A 463 -28.63 9.35 -6.67
N THR A 464 -28.88 10.63 -6.98
CA THR A 464 -28.14 11.71 -6.32
C THR A 464 -28.66 11.96 -4.91
N LEU A 465 -27.83 12.54 -4.03
CA LEU A 465 -28.28 12.91 -2.69
C LEU A 465 -29.44 13.92 -2.74
N ALA A 466 -29.48 14.80 -3.75
CA ALA A 466 -30.61 15.70 -3.98
C ALA A 466 -31.90 14.97 -4.39
N GLU A 467 -31.81 13.84 -5.10
CA GLU A 467 -32.98 12.99 -5.36
C GLU A 467 -33.42 12.26 -4.09
N LEU A 468 -32.48 11.71 -3.32
CA LEU A 468 -32.77 11.02 -2.06
C LEU A 468 -33.40 11.94 -1.01
N ALA A 469 -32.95 13.21 -0.95
CA ALA A 469 -33.52 14.22 -0.06
C ALA A 469 -35.00 14.55 -0.37
N LYS A 470 -35.49 14.26 -1.58
CA LYS A 470 -36.89 14.45 -1.97
C LYS A 470 -37.80 13.29 -1.57
N LEU A 471 -37.25 12.17 -1.07
CA LEU A 471 -38.06 11.06 -0.59
C LEU A 471 -38.90 11.51 0.62
N PRO A 472 -40.18 11.12 0.72
CA PRO A 472 -41.06 11.64 1.77
C PRO A 472 -40.52 11.50 3.20
N PRO A 473 -39.89 10.37 3.61
CA PRO A 473 -39.30 10.25 4.95
C PRO A 473 -38.07 11.16 5.17
N LEU A 474 -37.39 11.59 4.10
CA LEU A 474 -36.19 12.43 4.17
C LEU A 474 -36.49 13.93 3.94
N ALA A 475 -37.72 14.31 3.61
CA ALA A 475 -38.06 15.69 3.22
C ALA A 475 -37.78 16.74 4.32
N SER A 476 -37.75 16.34 5.59
CA SER A 476 -37.41 17.20 6.74
C SER A 476 -35.92 17.15 7.13
N GLN A 477 -35.14 16.29 6.48
CA GLN A 477 -33.72 16.10 6.79
C GLN A 477 -32.86 17.12 6.06
N SER A 478 -31.78 17.54 6.71
CA SER A 478 -30.76 18.36 6.05
C SER A 478 -29.99 17.54 5.01
N MET A 479 -29.37 18.19 4.03
CA MET A 479 -28.52 17.51 3.05
C MET A 479 -27.35 16.79 3.73
N GLN A 480 -26.79 17.36 4.80
CA GLN A 480 -25.75 16.75 5.63
C GLN A 480 -26.24 15.47 6.29
N SER A 481 -27.50 15.41 6.74
CA SER A 481 -28.11 14.19 7.27
C SER A 481 -28.26 13.11 6.21
N VAL A 482 -28.66 13.47 4.97
CA VAL A 482 -28.74 12.51 3.86
C VAL A 482 -27.35 12.00 3.48
N ALA A 483 -26.36 12.88 3.41
CA ALA A 483 -24.97 12.52 3.16
C ALA A 483 -24.41 11.61 4.27
N GLN A 484 -24.77 11.84 5.53
CA GLN A 484 -24.41 10.96 6.65
C GLN A 484 -25.00 9.55 6.47
N ILE A 485 -26.27 9.42 6.05
CA ILE A 485 -26.88 8.10 5.79
C ILE A 485 -26.06 7.35 4.72
N VAL A 486 -25.74 8.00 3.61
CA VAL A 486 -24.94 7.39 2.54
C VAL A 486 -23.53 7.04 3.02
N ALA A 487 -22.86 7.95 3.75
CA ALA A 487 -21.53 7.71 4.31
C ALA A 487 -21.49 6.47 5.23
N LEU A 488 -22.53 6.27 6.05
CA LEU A 488 -22.62 5.12 6.96
C LEU A 488 -22.97 3.82 6.21
N LEU A 489 -23.84 3.88 5.20
CA LEU A 489 -24.09 2.74 4.31
C LEU A 489 -22.82 2.32 3.57
N THR A 490 -22.01 3.28 3.12
CA THR A 490 -20.70 3.02 2.50
C THR A 490 -19.68 2.45 3.47
N ALA A 491 -19.57 3.01 4.67
CA ALA A 491 -18.72 2.47 5.74
C ALA A 491 -19.10 1.01 6.10
N SER A 492 -20.38 0.65 5.97
CA SER A 492 -20.86 -0.72 6.19
C SER A 492 -20.75 -1.66 4.98
N ASN A 493 -20.14 -1.21 3.87
CA ASN A 493 -19.97 -1.95 2.61
C ASN A 493 -21.29 -2.37 1.92
N GLN A 494 -22.35 -1.57 2.07
CA GLN A 494 -23.65 -1.84 1.45
C GLN A 494 -23.95 -0.94 0.25
N ALA A 495 -23.32 0.24 0.21
CA ALA A 495 -23.45 1.22 -0.85
C ALA A 495 -22.09 1.85 -1.16
N GLU A 496 -22.00 2.56 -2.26
CA GLU A 496 -20.89 3.45 -2.60
C GLU A 496 -21.45 4.78 -3.08
N PHE A 497 -20.63 5.83 -2.99
CA PHE A 497 -20.92 7.13 -3.58
C PHE A 497 -20.05 7.36 -4.80
N TYR A 498 -20.48 8.28 -5.66
CA TYR A 498 -19.74 8.67 -6.85
C TYR A 498 -19.99 10.14 -7.18
N PHE A 499 -19.08 10.75 -7.91
CA PHE A 499 -19.28 12.09 -8.47
C PHE A 499 -19.68 11.91 -9.93
N PRO A 500 -20.87 12.36 -10.36
CA PRO A 500 -21.30 12.19 -11.74
C PRO A 500 -20.33 12.89 -12.70
N ALA A 501 -19.45 12.11 -13.33
CA ALA A 501 -18.60 12.58 -14.42
C ALA A 501 -19.29 12.33 -15.76
N GLY A 502 -18.92 13.07 -16.80
CA GLY A 502 -19.34 12.79 -18.17
C GLY A 502 -18.99 11.34 -18.56
N SER A 503 -19.81 10.69 -19.37
CA SER A 503 -19.61 9.30 -19.77
C SER A 503 -18.34 9.14 -20.63
N SER A 504 -17.18 9.01 -19.99
CA SER A 504 -16.03 8.41 -20.64
C SER A 504 -16.29 6.91 -20.82
N GLY A 505 -16.01 6.38 -22.00
CA GLY A 505 -16.33 4.98 -22.33
C GLY A 505 -15.77 3.97 -21.32
N HIS A 506 -16.49 2.87 -21.12
CA HIS A 506 -16.13 1.79 -20.18
C HIS A 506 -14.94 0.94 -20.63
N ASP A 507 -14.41 1.19 -21.82
CA ASP A 507 -13.43 0.33 -22.51
C ASP A 507 -12.13 0.09 -21.71
N PRO A 508 -11.45 1.11 -21.13
CA PRO A 508 -10.27 0.87 -20.28
C PRO A 508 -10.56 -0.03 -19.08
N ALA A 509 -11.70 0.19 -18.41
CA ALA A 509 -12.13 -0.63 -17.29
C ALA A 509 -12.47 -2.06 -17.71
N THR A 510 -13.15 -2.28 -18.84
CA THR A 510 -13.44 -3.62 -19.37
C THR A 510 -12.15 -4.38 -19.69
N ARG A 511 -11.15 -3.72 -20.30
CA ARG A 511 -9.84 -4.33 -20.57
C ARG A 511 -9.10 -4.70 -19.29
N LEU A 512 -9.04 -3.78 -18.32
CA LEU A 512 -8.41 -4.06 -17.03
C LEU A 512 -9.13 -5.20 -16.31
N ASN A 513 -10.46 -5.16 -16.21
CA ASN A 513 -11.24 -6.19 -15.55
C ASN A 513 -11.02 -7.57 -16.18
N ARG A 514 -10.92 -7.65 -17.52
CA ARG A 514 -10.57 -8.89 -18.21
C ARG A 514 -9.15 -9.36 -17.86
N ALA A 515 -8.17 -8.45 -17.84
CA ALA A 515 -6.79 -8.78 -17.49
C ALA A 515 -6.64 -9.26 -16.04
N LEU A 516 -7.28 -8.58 -15.08
CA LEU A 516 -7.31 -8.96 -13.66
C LEU A 516 -8.03 -10.29 -13.46
N ALA A 517 -9.21 -10.46 -14.07
CA ALA A 517 -9.96 -11.69 -13.95
C ALA A 517 -9.21 -12.89 -14.55
N ALA A 518 -8.44 -12.69 -15.65
CA ALA A 518 -7.59 -13.72 -16.23
C ALA A 518 -6.52 -14.26 -15.27
N GLN A 519 -6.08 -13.46 -14.28
CA GLN A 519 -5.12 -13.89 -13.27
C GLN A 519 -5.67 -14.95 -12.31
N THR A 520 -6.99 -15.16 -12.27
CA THR A 520 -7.62 -16.26 -11.50
C THR A 520 -7.07 -17.64 -11.88
N ARG A 521 -6.50 -17.79 -13.09
CA ARG A 521 -5.82 -19.01 -13.54
C ARG A 521 -4.54 -19.32 -12.76
N TYR A 522 -3.91 -18.31 -12.17
CA TYR A 522 -2.61 -18.42 -11.51
C TYR A 522 -2.70 -18.20 -10.00
N GLY A 523 -3.70 -17.46 -9.51
CA GLY A 523 -3.84 -17.14 -8.09
C GLY A 523 -5.11 -16.36 -7.76
N ASP A 524 -5.22 -15.91 -6.51
CA ASP A 524 -6.38 -15.15 -6.00
C ASP A 524 -6.01 -13.70 -5.62
N ASP A 525 -4.90 -13.20 -6.14
CA ASP A 525 -4.29 -11.98 -5.61
C ASP A 525 -5.11 -10.71 -5.87
N TYR A 526 -5.80 -10.62 -7.03
CA TYR A 526 -6.41 -9.37 -7.49
C TYR A 526 -7.89 -9.24 -7.10
N ALA A 527 -8.19 -9.16 -5.80
CA ALA A 527 -9.53 -9.21 -5.19
C ALA A 527 -10.48 -8.02 -5.47
N ALA A 528 -10.31 -7.32 -6.59
CA ALA A 528 -11.16 -6.21 -7.00
C ALA A 528 -11.29 -6.11 -8.52
N LEU A 529 -12.38 -5.50 -8.98
CA LEU A 529 -12.61 -5.11 -10.36
C LEU A 529 -12.96 -3.62 -10.42
N CYS A 530 -12.59 -2.96 -11.50
CA CYS A 530 -12.92 -1.57 -11.77
C CYS A 530 -14.44 -1.41 -11.98
N ALA A 531 -15.03 -0.46 -11.28
CA ALA A 531 -16.42 -0.02 -11.40
C ALA A 531 -16.45 1.41 -11.99
N PRO A 532 -16.62 1.55 -13.31
CA PRO A 532 -16.55 2.85 -13.99
C PRO A 532 -17.48 3.91 -13.42
N LEU A 533 -18.69 3.55 -12.98
CA LEU A 533 -19.62 4.51 -12.37
C LEU A 533 -18.98 5.23 -11.17
N LEU A 534 -18.16 4.51 -10.40
CA LEU A 534 -17.53 5.02 -9.18
C LEU A 534 -16.23 5.77 -9.47
N GLY A 535 -15.63 5.59 -10.65
CA GLY A 535 -14.23 5.95 -10.89
C GLY A 535 -13.29 5.24 -9.89
N ASN A 536 -13.65 4.04 -9.44
CA ASN A 536 -12.97 3.30 -8.37
C ASN A 536 -13.13 1.79 -8.57
N GLY A 537 -12.47 0.98 -7.74
CA GLY A 537 -12.68 -0.47 -7.68
C GLY A 537 -13.81 -0.90 -6.75
N LEU A 538 -14.30 -2.13 -6.97
CA LEU A 538 -15.15 -2.86 -6.03
C LEU A 538 -14.54 -4.22 -5.74
N ALA A 539 -14.62 -4.67 -4.48
CA ALA A 539 -14.20 -6.01 -4.10
C ALA A 539 -14.93 -7.08 -4.92
N ALA A 540 -14.16 -7.99 -5.50
CA ALA A 540 -14.63 -9.05 -6.38
C ALA A 540 -14.01 -10.39 -5.94
N PRO A 541 -14.78 -11.25 -5.25
CA PRO A 541 -14.33 -12.57 -4.81
C PRO A 541 -13.87 -13.47 -5.97
N TYR A 542 -13.04 -14.46 -5.65
CA TYR A 542 -12.45 -15.40 -6.61
C TYR A 542 -13.44 -15.98 -7.64
N LEU A 543 -14.57 -16.51 -7.19
CA LEU A 543 -15.60 -17.09 -8.07
C LEU A 543 -16.25 -16.06 -8.97
N GLU A 544 -16.58 -14.88 -8.44
CA GLU A 544 -17.22 -13.80 -9.21
C GLU A 544 -16.32 -13.35 -10.36
N ARG A 545 -15.00 -13.28 -10.17
CA ARG A 545 -14.05 -12.97 -11.24
C ARG A 545 -13.98 -14.05 -12.33
N MET A 546 -14.16 -15.33 -11.99
CA MET A 546 -14.27 -16.38 -13.01
C MET A 546 -15.60 -16.30 -13.78
N PHE A 547 -16.70 -15.97 -13.10
CA PHE A 547 -17.98 -15.71 -13.76
C PHE A 547 -17.93 -14.47 -14.65
N TYR A 548 -17.21 -13.42 -14.24
CA TYR A 548 -16.89 -12.28 -15.09
C TYR A 548 -16.28 -12.73 -16.42
N LEU A 549 -15.21 -13.57 -16.37
CA LEU A 549 -14.57 -14.09 -17.59
C LEU A 549 -15.55 -14.85 -18.47
N ALA A 550 -16.39 -15.70 -17.89
CA ALA A 550 -17.39 -16.45 -18.65
C ALA A 550 -18.36 -15.51 -19.40
N LEU A 551 -18.82 -14.44 -18.74
CA LEU A 551 -19.71 -13.45 -19.33
C LEU A 551 -19.07 -12.68 -20.48
N VAL A 552 -17.79 -12.28 -20.34
CA VAL A 552 -17.10 -11.47 -21.35
C VAL A 552 -16.47 -12.27 -22.48
N ASP A 553 -16.14 -13.55 -22.25
CA ASP A 553 -15.62 -14.46 -23.28
C ASP A 553 -16.75 -15.02 -24.16
N GLN A 554 -17.94 -15.24 -23.58
CA GLN A 554 -19.07 -15.87 -24.25
C GLN A 554 -20.39 -15.10 -24.00
N PRO A 555 -20.53 -13.87 -24.52
CA PRO A 555 -21.68 -13.01 -24.23
C PRO A 555 -23.02 -13.59 -24.68
N GLN A 556 -23.03 -14.55 -25.61
CA GLN A 556 -24.23 -15.22 -26.11
C GLN A 556 -24.65 -16.44 -25.27
N GLN A 557 -23.83 -16.90 -24.31
CA GLN A 557 -24.08 -18.08 -23.48
C GLN A 557 -23.99 -17.71 -22.00
N GLN A 558 -24.97 -16.96 -21.49
CA GLN A 558 -25.03 -16.47 -20.10
C GLN A 558 -25.95 -17.31 -19.21
N THR A 559 -25.87 -18.64 -19.31
CA THR A 559 -26.62 -19.54 -18.42
C THR A 559 -25.78 -19.85 -17.18
N ALA A 560 -26.42 -20.23 -16.07
CA ALA A 560 -25.67 -20.64 -14.88
C ALA A 560 -24.73 -21.83 -15.16
N MET A 561 -25.14 -22.77 -16.02
CA MET A 561 -24.32 -23.92 -16.39
C MET A 561 -23.10 -23.51 -17.23
N SER A 562 -23.25 -22.59 -18.19
CA SER A 562 -22.10 -22.13 -18.98
C SER A 562 -21.07 -21.36 -18.12
N LEU A 563 -21.54 -20.54 -17.17
CA LEU A 563 -20.69 -19.90 -16.17
C LEU A 563 -19.96 -20.93 -15.30
N ALA A 564 -20.66 -21.95 -14.82
CA ALA A 564 -20.10 -23.01 -13.99
C ALA A 564 -19.05 -23.85 -14.73
N LEU A 565 -19.33 -24.24 -15.97
CA LEU A 565 -18.39 -24.98 -16.82
C LEU A 565 -17.10 -24.18 -17.02
N ARG A 566 -17.22 -22.89 -17.38
CA ARG A 566 -16.07 -22.03 -17.58
C ARG A 566 -15.27 -21.81 -16.28
N ALA A 567 -15.94 -21.61 -15.15
CA ALA A 567 -15.28 -21.52 -13.85
C ALA A 567 -14.55 -22.83 -13.49
N TRP A 568 -15.15 -23.98 -13.78
CA TRP A 568 -14.52 -25.29 -13.56
C TRP A 568 -13.29 -25.51 -14.44
N GLU A 569 -13.33 -25.10 -15.71
CA GLU A 569 -12.17 -25.14 -16.62
C GLU A 569 -10.98 -24.34 -16.09
N ILE A 570 -11.24 -23.18 -15.47
CA ILE A 570 -10.20 -22.32 -14.89
C ILE A 570 -9.71 -22.89 -13.56
N MET A 571 -10.63 -23.34 -12.70
CA MET A 571 -10.33 -23.72 -11.33
C MET A 571 -9.71 -25.12 -11.21
N SER A 572 -10.23 -26.11 -11.93
CA SER A 572 -9.86 -27.52 -11.72
C SER A 572 -8.38 -27.85 -11.96
N PRO A 573 -7.65 -27.24 -12.93
CA PRO A 573 -6.22 -27.50 -13.15
C PRO A 573 -5.34 -27.02 -12.00
N THR A 574 -5.80 -26.05 -11.21
CA THR A 574 -5.07 -25.52 -10.05
C THR A 574 -5.16 -26.44 -8.82
N GLY A 575 -5.88 -27.57 -8.91
CA GLY A 575 -6.16 -28.45 -7.78
C GLY A 575 -7.20 -27.90 -6.80
N ARG A 576 -7.71 -26.68 -7.01
CA ARG A 576 -8.79 -26.09 -6.19
C ARG A 576 -10.10 -26.87 -6.37
N ARG A 577 -10.87 -26.93 -5.29
CA ARG A 577 -12.18 -27.60 -5.20
C ARG A 577 -13.15 -26.75 -4.39
N MET A 578 -14.42 -26.90 -4.69
CA MET A 578 -15.52 -26.30 -3.93
C MET A 578 -15.66 -26.97 -2.57
N GLN A 579 -16.20 -26.22 -1.63
CA GLN A 579 -16.62 -26.73 -0.32
C GLN A 579 -18.11 -26.52 -0.15
N ARG A 580 -18.79 -27.51 0.44
CA ARG A 580 -20.18 -27.42 0.87
C ARG A 580 -20.27 -27.87 2.31
N ASP A 581 -20.85 -27.05 3.19
CA ASP A 581 -20.99 -27.33 4.63
C ASP A 581 -19.67 -27.75 5.31
N GLY A 582 -18.58 -27.08 4.96
CA GLY A 582 -17.23 -27.36 5.48
C GLY A 582 -16.57 -28.63 4.94
N THR A 583 -17.22 -29.34 4.02
CA THR A 583 -16.69 -30.55 3.38
C THR A 583 -16.22 -30.25 1.96
N VAL A 584 -15.00 -30.68 1.62
CA VAL A 584 -14.43 -30.52 0.28
C VAL A 584 -15.06 -31.51 -0.69
N LEU A 585 -15.62 -31.01 -1.78
CA LEU A 585 -16.24 -31.82 -2.83
C LEU A 585 -15.17 -32.53 -3.66
N GLN A 586 -15.28 -33.85 -3.79
CA GLN A 586 -14.24 -34.68 -4.40
C GLN A 586 -14.46 -34.92 -5.91
N THR A 587 -15.72 -35.11 -6.32
CA THR A 587 -16.04 -35.46 -7.71
C THR A 587 -16.17 -34.20 -8.58
N PRO A 588 -15.77 -34.26 -9.87
CA PRO A 588 -16.02 -33.16 -10.81
C PRO A 588 -17.50 -32.77 -10.90
N GLU A 589 -18.40 -33.75 -10.85
CA GLU A 589 -19.85 -33.57 -10.93
C GLU A 589 -20.37 -32.74 -9.75
N ASP A 590 -19.98 -33.08 -8.52
CA ASP A 590 -20.41 -32.34 -7.33
C ASP A 590 -19.88 -30.90 -7.33
N ASN A 591 -18.62 -30.71 -7.74
CA ASN A 591 -18.02 -29.39 -7.88
C ASN A 591 -18.77 -28.54 -8.91
N LEU A 592 -19.10 -29.13 -10.06
CA LEU A 592 -19.83 -28.44 -11.12
C LEU A 592 -21.25 -28.05 -10.68
N GLN A 593 -21.95 -28.93 -9.95
CA GLN A 593 -23.28 -28.60 -9.42
C GLN A 593 -23.21 -27.46 -8.39
N GLU A 594 -22.19 -27.44 -7.52
CA GLU A 594 -21.99 -26.32 -6.60
C GLU A 594 -21.67 -25.02 -7.33
N LEU A 595 -20.77 -25.06 -8.32
CA LEU A 595 -20.46 -23.89 -9.14
C LEU A 595 -21.70 -23.37 -9.88
N LYS A 596 -22.56 -24.27 -10.38
CA LYS A 596 -23.83 -23.90 -11.01
C LYS A 596 -24.76 -23.20 -10.03
N HIS A 597 -24.89 -23.71 -8.79
CA HIS A 597 -25.68 -23.05 -7.76
C HIS A 597 -25.15 -21.63 -7.44
N GLN A 598 -23.82 -21.49 -7.27
CA GLN A 598 -23.19 -20.18 -7.06
C GLN A 598 -23.39 -19.25 -8.26
N ALA A 599 -23.38 -19.77 -9.49
CA ALA A 599 -23.65 -19.00 -10.70
C ALA A 599 -25.13 -18.55 -10.78
N GLU A 600 -26.09 -19.39 -10.37
CA GLU A 600 -27.52 -19.02 -10.28
C GLU A 600 -27.71 -17.84 -9.32
N VAL A 601 -27.09 -17.90 -8.13
CA VAL A 601 -27.09 -16.79 -7.15
C VAL A 601 -26.44 -15.55 -7.73
N PHE A 602 -25.26 -15.69 -8.36
CA PHE A 602 -24.55 -14.56 -8.97
C PHE A 602 -25.38 -13.86 -10.06
N LEU A 603 -26.01 -14.63 -10.96
CA LEU A 603 -26.84 -14.08 -12.04
C LEU A 603 -28.08 -13.35 -11.52
N ALA A 604 -28.72 -13.87 -10.46
CA ALA A 604 -29.92 -13.29 -9.88
C ALA A 604 -29.61 -12.03 -9.04
N ASP A 605 -28.56 -12.09 -8.23
CA ASP A 605 -28.33 -11.11 -7.18
C ASP A 605 -27.20 -10.12 -7.53
N ARG A 606 -26.05 -10.63 -7.99
CA ARG A 606 -24.82 -9.85 -8.12
C ARG A 606 -24.72 -9.16 -9.48
N LEU A 607 -25.11 -9.84 -10.56
CA LEU A 607 -25.02 -9.32 -11.92
C LEU A 607 -25.83 -8.02 -12.13
N PRO A 608 -27.06 -7.86 -11.60
CA PRO A 608 -27.79 -6.59 -11.69
C PRO A 608 -27.02 -5.42 -11.05
N VAL A 609 -26.39 -5.65 -9.90
CA VAL A 609 -25.55 -4.65 -9.21
C VAL A 609 -24.33 -4.30 -10.08
N TRP A 610 -23.65 -5.29 -10.65
CA TRP A 610 -22.50 -5.06 -11.53
C TRP A 610 -22.85 -4.26 -12.79
N ARG A 611 -24.03 -4.50 -13.38
CA ARG A 611 -24.54 -3.71 -14.50
C ARG A 611 -24.78 -2.26 -14.12
N GLN A 612 -25.36 -1.99 -12.95
CA GLN A 612 -25.53 -0.62 -12.46
C GLN A 612 -24.18 0.10 -12.27
N LEU A 613 -23.15 -0.63 -11.84
CA LEU A 613 -21.80 -0.09 -11.62
C LEU A 613 -20.96 0.03 -12.90
N GLY A 614 -21.44 -0.49 -14.03
CA GLY A 614 -20.72 -0.53 -15.30
C GLY A 614 -19.55 -1.53 -15.33
N ILE A 615 -19.55 -2.54 -14.45
CA ILE A 615 -18.51 -3.59 -14.44
C ILE A 615 -18.66 -4.51 -15.66
N ILE A 616 -19.91 -4.81 -16.05
CA ILE A 616 -20.31 -5.67 -17.18
C ILE A 616 -21.13 -4.86 -18.18
#